data_AF-A0A1Y1X9L0-F1
#
_entry.id   AF-A0A1Y1X9L0-F1
#
_cell.length_a   1.000
_cell.length_b   1.000
_cell.length_c   1.000
_cell.angle_alpha   90.00
_cell.angle_beta   90.00
_cell.angle_gamma   90.00
#
_symmetry.space_group_name_H-M   'P 1'
#
loop_
_entity.id
_entity.type
_entity.pdbx_description
1 polymer ?
#
loop_
_entity_poly.entity_id
_entity_poly.type
_entity_poly.pdbx_seq_one_letter_code
_entity_poly.pdbx_strand_id
1 'polypeptide(L)'
;MQLKNLLKGIGLTLLCSSVYAKDDCKELKSIAKKNKVSVNECVNNDKGEVVKISFFGEENNTFVDKLVSYKTIKDLYYDEEYARCESLVNKLKNLYSLETLSISSFRGSIEKNVLKNLTQLKRLNLYNTSFPQYLIEDIETLSNLEELTLGYVRYRYENENYEHLAKSLKKLRYLRLTNNGKTGVPKELLKAFKTINELYIDDLKLYRSDLDIIGTYTDITSLKIHSSDIQDRYALDPIRKLKTLEILDLYTNDKIDDPKALAKELPKLKVFIYNGESIEFESNSDPNQKISTNGRCGPQDGKCPTGQCCSKYGWCGNTEKHCGDGCQGEFSQCNNSSMTSTTVTITTTTTTISSQETISSNGKCGPQDGKCPAGQCCSKYGWCGKSEKYCGAGCQSDFGFCNYTLKISTNGKCGPKDGKCPAGKCCSKHGWCGNTSEHCKNGCQSEFGDCQ
;
A
#
# COMPACT_ATOMS: atom_id res chain seq x y z
N MET A 1 -44.33 -78.71 -31.33
CA MET A 1 -43.39 -78.07 -30.38
C MET A 1 -42.97 -76.74 -30.99
N GLN A 2 -43.73 -75.67 -30.82
CA GLN A 2 -43.60 -74.69 -29.74
C GLN A 2 -42.15 -74.26 -29.45
N LEU A 3 -41.76 -73.15 -30.06
CA LEU A 3 -41.11 -72.03 -29.36
C LEU A 3 -41.45 -70.72 -30.11
N LYS A 4 -42.75 -70.37 -30.10
CA LYS A 4 -43.19 -68.98 -30.28
C LYS A 4 -42.87 -68.23 -28.99
N ASN A 5 -42.44 -66.98 -29.12
CA ASN A 5 -42.41 -65.94 -28.10
C ASN A 5 -41.30 -66.01 -27.03
N LEU A 6 -40.10 -65.49 -27.33
CA LEU A 6 -39.36 -64.71 -26.33
C LEU A 6 -38.22 -63.87 -26.92
N LEU A 7 -38.50 -62.95 -27.84
CA LEU A 7 -37.57 -61.84 -28.18
C LEU A 7 -38.37 -60.60 -28.58
N LYS A 8 -39.37 -60.25 -27.75
CA LYS A 8 -39.78 -58.85 -27.55
C LYS A 8 -39.01 -58.36 -26.32
N GLY A 9 -37.74 -58.06 -26.51
CA GLY A 9 -36.82 -57.64 -25.45
C GLY A 9 -36.10 -56.38 -25.89
N ILE A 10 -36.82 -55.26 -25.83
CA ILE A 10 -36.29 -53.92 -25.49
C ILE A 10 -34.88 -53.66 -26.03
N GLY A 11 -34.78 -53.43 -27.33
CA GLY A 11 -33.73 -52.55 -27.87
C GLY A 11 -34.12 -51.13 -27.47
N LEU A 12 -33.87 -50.76 -26.21
CA LEU A 12 -33.87 -49.37 -25.78
C LEU A 12 -32.71 -48.71 -26.54
N THR A 13 -32.99 -48.23 -27.75
CA THR A 13 -32.16 -47.20 -28.35
C THR A 13 -32.11 -46.10 -27.31
N LEU A 14 -30.98 -45.97 -26.61
CA LEU A 14 -30.57 -44.73 -26.00
C LEU A 14 -30.54 -43.71 -27.14
N LEU A 15 -31.69 -43.10 -27.41
CA LEU A 15 -31.72 -41.68 -27.65
C LEU A 15 -31.13 -41.09 -26.37
N CYS A 16 -29.80 -41.03 -26.31
CA CYS A 16 -29.16 -39.85 -25.76
C CYS A 16 -29.67 -38.71 -26.63
N SER A 17 -30.90 -38.24 -26.35
CA SER A 17 -31.18 -36.84 -26.46
C SER A 17 -30.00 -36.20 -25.75
N SER A 18 -29.12 -35.59 -26.54
CA SER A 18 -28.18 -34.61 -26.04
C SER A 18 -29.06 -33.54 -25.39
N VAL A 19 -29.47 -33.79 -24.15
CA VAL A 19 -29.98 -32.77 -23.24
C VAL A 19 -28.75 -31.92 -23.06
N TYR A 20 -28.58 -30.96 -23.97
CA TYR A 20 -27.59 -29.92 -23.80
C TYR A 20 -27.86 -29.38 -22.41
N ALA A 21 -26.86 -29.51 -21.53
CA ALA A 21 -26.94 -28.90 -20.21
C ALA A 21 -27.38 -27.45 -20.43
N LYS A 22 -28.37 -27.01 -19.65
CA LYS A 22 -28.84 -25.64 -19.66
C LYS A 22 -27.60 -24.73 -19.58
N ASP A 23 -27.56 -23.66 -20.37
CA ASP A 23 -26.46 -22.71 -20.31
C ASP A 23 -27.05 -21.32 -20.17
N ASP A 24 -27.41 -20.99 -18.93
CA ASP A 24 -28.02 -19.71 -18.63
C ASP A 24 -27.07 -18.55 -18.92
N CYS A 25 -25.76 -18.72 -18.74
CA CYS A 25 -24.78 -17.72 -19.16
C CYS A 25 -24.79 -17.43 -20.66
N LYS A 26 -24.95 -18.46 -21.52
CA LYS A 26 -25.07 -18.26 -22.97
C LYS A 26 -26.35 -17.50 -23.33
N GLU A 27 -27.47 -17.83 -22.69
CA GLU A 27 -28.73 -17.09 -22.85
C GLU A 27 -28.57 -15.64 -22.41
N LEU A 28 -28.01 -15.41 -21.22
CA LEU A 28 -27.85 -14.09 -20.62
C LEU A 28 -26.89 -13.21 -21.43
N LYS A 29 -25.77 -13.77 -21.93
CA LYS A 29 -24.85 -13.08 -22.85
C LYS A 29 -25.51 -12.70 -24.17
N SER A 30 -26.40 -13.55 -24.70
CA SER A 30 -27.17 -13.24 -25.92
C SER A 30 -28.11 -12.06 -25.70
N ILE A 31 -28.80 -12.02 -24.56
CA ILE A 31 -29.67 -10.91 -24.18
C ILE A 31 -28.85 -9.64 -23.93
N ALA A 32 -27.71 -9.74 -23.23
CA ALA A 32 -26.82 -8.62 -22.97
C ALA A 32 -26.36 -7.97 -24.29
N LYS A 33 -25.87 -8.77 -25.23
CA LYS A 33 -25.41 -8.31 -26.55
C LYS A 33 -26.51 -7.57 -27.32
N LYS A 34 -27.74 -8.09 -27.32
CA LYS A 34 -28.89 -7.42 -27.97
C LYS A 34 -29.23 -6.08 -27.33
N ASN A 35 -28.94 -5.93 -26.04
CA ASN A 35 -29.25 -4.75 -25.25
C ASN A 35 -28.03 -3.85 -24.97
N LYS A 36 -26.92 -4.05 -25.70
CA LYS A 36 -25.66 -3.27 -25.55
C LYS A 36 -25.03 -3.32 -24.16
N VAL A 37 -25.34 -4.35 -23.38
CA VAL A 37 -24.67 -4.62 -22.10
C VAL A 37 -23.47 -5.52 -22.35
N SER A 38 -22.32 -5.18 -21.78
CA SER A 38 -21.09 -5.94 -21.94
C SER A 38 -20.88 -6.85 -20.74
N VAL A 39 -20.80 -8.17 -20.97
CA VAL A 39 -20.57 -9.16 -19.89
C VAL A 39 -19.10 -9.56 -19.92
N ASN A 40 -18.37 -9.19 -18.88
CA ASN A 40 -16.95 -9.53 -18.68
C ASN A 40 -16.79 -10.98 -18.26
N GLU A 41 -17.64 -11.43 -17.34
CA GLU A 41 -17.56 -12.75 -16.75
C GLU A 41 -18.96 -13.30 -16.50
N CYS A 42 -19.17 -14.58 -16.75
CA CYS A 42 -20.38 -15.29 -16.36
C CYS A 42 -20.04 -16.76 -16.14
N VAL A 43 -20.42 -17.29 -14.97
CA VAL A 43 -20.13 -18.67 -14.56
C VAL A 43 -21.43 -19.37 -14.21
N ASN A 44 -21.61 -20.58 -14.73
CA ASN A 44 -22.70 -21.49 -14.38
C ASN A 44 -22.24 -22.48 -13.29
N ASN A 45 -23.18 -23.00 -12.50
CA ASN A 45 -22.98 -24.21 -11.71
C ASN A 45 -23.07 -25.48 -12.59
N ASP A 46 -22.89 -26.66 -11.97
CA ASP A 46 -22.99 -27.97 -12.63
C ASP A 46 -24.37 -28.27 -13.25
N LYS A 47 -25.40 -27.53 -12.84
CA LYS A 47 -26.77 -27.62 -13.38
C LYS A 47 -27.03 -26.65 -14.53
N GLY A 48 -26.05 -25.81 -14.88
CA GLY A 48 -26.18 -24.83 -15.95
C GLY A 48 -26.78 -23.48 -15.54
N GLU A 49 -26.90 -23.22 -14.25
CA GLU A 49 -27.52 -22.02 -13.69
C GLU A 49 -26.48 -20.97 -13.33
N VAL A 50 -26.74 -19.68 -13.60
CA VAL A 50 -25.80 -18.59 -13.33
C VAL A 50 -25.54 -18.48 -11.82
N VAL A 51 -24.26 -18.50 -11.43
CA VAL A 51 -23.81 -18.28 -10.03
C VAL A 51 -22.93 -17.05 -9.86
N LYS A 52 -22.25 -16.61 -10.91
CA LYS A 52 -21.42 -15.41 -10.90
C LYS A 52 -21.58 -14.64 -12.20
N ILE A 53 -21.61 -13.31 -12.09
CA ILE A 53 -21.63 -12.44 -13.26
C ILE A 53 -20.91 -11.11 -12.98
N SER A 54 -20.13 -10.67 -13.96
CA SER A 54 -19.55 -9.34 -14.04
C SER A 54 -19.97 -8.70 -15.36
N PHE A 55 -20.52 -7.49 -15.31
CA PHE A 55 -20.94 -6.76 -16.50
C PHE A 55 -20.75 -5.25 -16.35
N PHE A 56 -20.64 -4.57 -17.49
CA PHE A 56 -20.49 -3.12 -17.58
C PHE A 56 -21.34 -2.53 -18.71
N GLY A 57 -21.65 -1.25 -18.57
CA GLY A 57 -22.44 -0.47 -19.53
C GLY A 57 -23.91 -0.30 -19.16
N GLU A 58 -24.56 0.62 -19.87
CA GLU A 58 -25.87 1.19 -19.51
C GLU A 58 -26.92 0.11 -19.23
N GLU A 59 -27.59 0.23 -18.08
CA GLU A 59 -28.60 -0.73 -17.69
C GLU A 59 -29.73 -0.82 -18.72
N ASN A 60 -30.14 -2.05 -18.97
CA ASN A 60 -31.34 -2.32 -19.73
C ASN A 60 -32.30 -3.17 -18.91
N ASN A 61 -33.55 -2.72 -18.79
CA ASN A 61 -34.56 -3.40 -18.00
C ASN A 61 -34.76 -4.87 -18.40
N THR A 62 -34.73 -5.19 -19.69
CA THR A 62 -34.87 -6.58 -20.17
C THR A 62 -33.70 -7.45 -19.73
N PHE A 63 -32.47 -6.93 -19.77
CA PHE A 63 -31.31 -7.65 -19.26
C PHE A 63 -31.40 -7.82 -17.74
N VAL A 64 -31.71 -6.75 -17.00
CA VAL A 64 -31.82 -6.77 -15.54
C VAL A 64 -32.92 -7.72 -15.07
N ASP A 65 -34.11 -7.70 -15.70
CA ASP A 65 -35.22 -8.59 -15.35
C ASP A 65 -34.85 -10.06 -15.51
N LYS A 66 -34.14 -10.37 -16.60
CA LYS A 66 -33.62 -11.71 -16.81
C LYS A 66 -32.54 -12.07 -15.80
N LEU A 67 -31.59 -11.17 -15.55
CA LEU A 67 -30.51 -11.35 -14.58
C LEU A 67 -31.08 -11.69 -13.19
N VAL A 68 -32.00 -10.87 -12.67
CA VAL A 68 -32.57 -11.06 -11.32
C VAL A 68 -33.55 -12.23 -11.23
N SER A 69 -33.89 -12.87 -12.36
CA SER A 69 -34.64 -14.13 -12.36
C SER A 69 -33.81 -15.31 -11.87
N TYR A 70 -32.48 -15.25 -12.02
CA TYR A 70 -31.55 -16.31 -11.59
C TYR A 70 -31.24 -16.18 -10.09
N LYS A 71 -32.02 -16.87 -9.25
CA LYS A 71 -31.88 -16.86 -7.78
C LYS A 71 -30.61 -17.51 -7.25
N THR A 72 -29.90 -18.21 -8.12
CA THR A 72 -28.64 -18.92 -7.85
C THR A 72 -27.43 -18.02 -7.87
N ILE A 73 -27.57 -16.75 -8.31
CA ILE A 73 -26.45 -15.80 -8.34
C ILE A 73 -25.97 -15.54 -6.91
N LYS A 74 -24.69 -15.83 -6.70
CA LYS A 74 -23.93 -15.59 -5.47
C LYS A 74 -23.02 -14.39 -5.59
N ASP A 75 -22.42 -14.17 -6.76
CA ASP A 75 -21.47 -13.09 -6.97
C ASP A 75 -21.94 -12.18 -8.12
N LEU A 76 -22.21 -10.92 -7.80
CA LEU A 76 -22.65 -9.92 -8.76
C LEU A 76 -21.70 -8.71 -8.73
N TYR A 77 -21.09 -8.44 -9.88
CA TYR A 77 -20.23 -7.29 -10.11
C TYR A 77 -20.81 -6.45 -11.24
N TYR A 78 -21.07 -5.18 -10.95
CA TYR A 78 -21.48 -4.20 -11.93
C TYR A 78 -20.56 -3.00 -11.85
N ASP A 79 -20.08 -2.56 -13.01
CA ASP A 79 -19.19 -1.41 -13.13
C ASP A 79 -19.61 -0.56 -14.33
N GLU A 80 -19.90 0.72 -14.14
CA GLU A 80 -20.15 1.61 -15.26
C GLU A 80 -19.80 3.06 -14.94
N GLU A 81 -18.98 3.67 -15.79
CA GLU A 81 -18.58 5.06 -15.65
C GLU A 81 -19.82 5.98 -15.80
N TYR A 82 -20.28 6.54 -14.66
CA TYR A 82 -21.36 7.54 -14.57
C TYR A 82 -22.82 7.06 -14.69
N ALA A 83 -23.09 5.78 -14.47
CA ALA A 83 -24.44 5.23 -14.61
C ALA A 83 -25.42 5.57 -13.50
N ARG A 84 -26.72 5.51 -13.84
CA ARG A 84 -27.83 5.44 -12.90
C ARG A 84 -28.42 4.03 -12.93
N CYS A 85 -27.85 3.13 -12.12
CA CYS A 85 -28.27 1.73 -12.05
C CYS A 85 -29.48 1.47 -11.14
N GLU A 86 -30.48 2.34 -11.20
CA GLU A 86 -31.65 2.28 -10.30
C GLU A 86 -32.47 0.99 -10.50
N SER A 87 -32.54 0.47 -11.73
CA SER A 87 -33.35 -0.72 -12.05
C SER A 87 -32.77 -1.98 -11.40
N LEU A 88 -31.46 -2.20 -11.53
CA LEU A 88 -30.80 -3.32 -10.88
C LEU A 88 -30.89 -3.22 -9.36
N VAL A 89 -30.50 -2.06 -8.81
CA VAL A 89 -30.45 -1.84 -7.37
C VAL A 89 -31.78 -2.15 -6.71
N ASN A 90 -32.89 -1.65 -7.26
CA ASN A 90 -34.23 -1.87 -6.70
C ASN A 90 -34.72 -3.33 -6.81
N LYS A 91 -34.11 -4.11 -7.69
CA LYS A 91 -34.40 -5.53 -7.89
C LYS A 91 -33.42 -6.45 -7.17
N LEU A 92 -32.36 -5.94 -6.53
CA LEU A 92 -31.41 -6.75 -5.76
C LEU A 92 -32.07 -7.58 -4.66
N LYS A 93 -33.14 -7.07 -4.04
CA LYS A 93 -33.95 -7.79 -3.02
C LYS A 93 -34.42 -9.18 -3.47
N ASN A 94 -34.41 -9.44 -4.78
CA ASN A 94 -34.79 -10.69 -5.40
C ASN A 94 -33.65 -11.73 -5.47
N LEU A 95 -32.42 -11.36 -5.08
CA LEU A 95 -31.20 -12.18 -5.15
C LEU A 95 -30.70 -12.56 -3.76
N TYR A 96 -31.52 -13.29 -3.00
CA TYR A 96 -31.26 -13.65 -1.60
C TYR A 96 -30.04 -14.58 -1.38
N SER A 97 -29.52 -15.20 -2.44
CA SER A 97 -28.33 -16.06 -2.41
C SER A 97 -27.01 -15.29 -2.53
N LEU A 98 -27.05 -13.95 -2.69
CA LEU A 98 -25.85 -13.15 -2.87
C LEU A 98 -24.90 -13.26 -1.67
N GLU A 99 -23.68 -13.67 -1.96
CA GLU A 99 -22.53 -13.67 -1.06
C GLU A 99 -21.61 -12.47 -1.35
N THR A 100 -21.53 -12.02 -2.62
CA THR A 100 -20.77 -10.84 -3.05
C THR A 100 -21.64 -9.89 -3.88
N LEU A 101 -21.65 -8.62 -3.48
CA LEU A 101 -22.22 -7.53 -4.27
C LEU A 101 -21.17 -6.44 -4.44
N SER A 102 -20.80 -6.13 -5.68
CA SER A 102 -19.95 -4.98 -6.02
C SER A 102 -20.65 -4.12 -7.05
N ILE A 103 -20.96 -2.89 -6.67
CA ILE A 103 -21.53 -1.87 -7.56
C ILE A 103 -20.55 -0.71 -7.59
N SER A 104 -19.84 -0.61 -8.70
CA SER A 104 -18.94 0.49 -8.98
C SER A 104 -19.70 1.61 -9.71
N SER A 105 -19.51 2.85 -9.25
CA SER A 105 -19.90 4.06 -9.99
C SER A 105 -21.40 4.40 -10.06
N PHE A 106 -22.21 3.98 -9.08
CA PHE A 106 -23.65 4.30 -9.03
C PHE A 106 -23.94 5.76 -8.63
N ARG A 107 -24.44 6.59 -9.56
CA ARG A 107 -24.83 7.97 -9.27
C ARG A 107 -26.26 8.09 -8.70
N GLY A 108 -26.53 7.47 -7.55
CA GLY A 108 -27.83 7.52 -6.88
C GLY A 108 -27.81 7.04 -5.42
N SER A 109 -28.99 6.76 -4.87
CA SER A 109 -29.17 6.12 -3.55
C SER A 109 -29.83 4.76 -3.72
N ILE A 110 -29.37 3.77 -2.96
CA ILE A 110 -30.06 2.48 -2.86
C ILE A 110 -31.36 2.72 -2.10
N GLU A 111 -32.51 2.23 -2.58
CA GLU A 111 -33.77 2.40 -1.86
C GLU A 111 -33.76 1.67 -0.50
N LYS A 112 -34.53 2.21 0.46
CA LYS A 112 -34.68 1.65 1.80
C LYS A 112 -35.19 0.20 1.74
N ASN A 113 -34.65 -0.68 2.59
CA ASN A 113 -34.98 -2.10 2.72
C ASN A 113 -34.50 -3.00 1.57
N VAL A 114 -33.72 -2.49 0.61
CA VAL A 114 -33.22 -3.32 -0.50
C VAL A 114 -32.15 -4.28 0.00
N LEU A 115 -31.17 -3.80 0.77
CA LEU A 115 -30.05 -4.64 1.20
C LEU A 115 -30.42 -5.53 2.38
N LYS A 116 -31.41 -5.13 3.21
CA LYS A 116 -31.67 -5.82 4.48
C LYS A 116 -31.99 -7.32 4.37
N ASN A 117 -32.50 -7.75 3.21
CA ASN A 117 -32.87 -9.15 2.97
C ASN A 117 -31.71 -9.99 2.43
N LEU A 118 -30.59 -9.37 2.06
CA LEU A 118 -29.41 -10.02 1.47
C LEU A 118 -28.50 -10.59 2.56
N THR A 119 -29.09 -11.31 3.50
CA THR A 119 -28.43 -11.76 4.75
C THR A 119 -27.27 -12.73 4.55
N GLN A 120 -27.11 -13.29 3.34
CA GLN A 120 -25.98 -14.15 2.97
C GLN A 120 -24.74 -13.35 2.54
N LEU A 121 -24.84 -12.03 2.39
CA LEU A 121 -23.74 -11.18 1.95
C LEU A 121 -22.56 -11.28 2.93
N LYS A 122 -21.40 -11.60 2.36
CA LYS A 122 -20.08 -11.57 3.00
C LYS A 122 -19.27 -10.38 2.52
N ARG A 123 -19.45 -9.97 1.27
CA ARG A 123 -18.70 -8.87 0.65
C ARG A 123 -19.64 -7.85 0.04
N LEU A 124 -19.53 -6.60 0.49
CA LEU A 124 -20.29 -5.48 -0.03
C LEU A 124 -19.34 -4.36 -0.45
N ASN A 125 -19.32 -4.05 -1.73
CA ASN A 125 -18.61 -2.91 -2.29
C ASN A 125 -19.60 -1.97 -2.97
N LEU A 126 -19.70 -0.75 -2.43
CA LEU A 126 -20.53 0.31 -2.97
C LEU A 126 -19.66 1.53 -3.21
N TYR A 127 -19.50 1.90 -4.48
CA TYR A 127 -18.67 3.02 -4.90
C TYR A 127 -19.51 4.07 -5.64
N ASN A 128 -19.23 5.34 -5.38
CA ASN A 128 -19.93 6.53 -5.90
C ASN A 128 -21.37 6.72 -5.41
N THR A 129 -21.78 5.99 -4.36
CA THR A 129 -23.15 5.92 -3.84
C THR A 129 -23.37 6.90 -2.68
N SER A 130 -24.60 7.43 -2.52
CA SER A 130 -24.96 8.17 -1.30
C SER A 130 -25.26 7.22 -0.13
N PHE A 131 -24.89 7.63 1.09
CA PHE A 131 -25.05 6.83 2.31
C PHE A 131 -26.00 7.48 3.33
N PRO A 132 -27.31 7.56 3.02
CA PRO A 132 -28.29 8.02 3.99
C PRO A 132 -28.40 7.06 5.18
N GLN A 133 -28.87 7.54 6.33
CA GLN A 133 -28.96 6.75 7.56
C GLN A 133 -29.70 5.41 7.38
N TYR A 134 -30.76 5.37 6.58
CA TYR A 134 -31.50 4.13 6.35
C TYR A 134 -30.68 3.06 5.61
N LEU A 135 -29.68 3.45 4.81
CA LEU A 135 -28.80 2.50 4.13
C LEU A 135 -27.81 1.89 5.14
N ILE A 136 -27.39 2.67 6.12
CA ILE A 136 -26.60 2.19 7.26
C ILE A 136 -27.42 1.17 8.05
N GLU A 137 -28.68 1.50 8.38
CA GLU A 137 -29.62 0.58 9.05
C GLU A 137 -29.84 -0.72 8.25
N ASP A 138 -29.94 -0.65 6.93
CA ASP A 138 -30.01 -1.82 6.07
C ASP A 138 -28.73 -2.67 6.17
N ILE A 139 -27.54 -2.05 6.12
CA ILE A 139 -26.25 -2.72 6.24
C ILE A 139 -26.09 -3.37 7.62
N GLU A 140 -26.59 -2.76 8.69
CA GLU A 140 -26.55 -3.33 10.05
C GLU A 140 -27.20 -4.72 10.15
N THR A 141 -28.15 -5.04 9.26
CA THR A 141 -28.79 -6.36 9.25
C THR A 141 -27.92 -7.47 8.63
N LEU A 142 -26.84 -7.11 7.93
CA LEU A 142 -25.95 -8.01 7.21
C LEU A 142 -24.93 -8.69 8.13
N SER A 143 -25.42 -9.46 9.11
CA SER A 143 -24.58 -10.08 10.15
C SER A 143 -23.48 -11.05 9.66
N ASN A 144 -23.54 -11.48 8.40
CA ASN A 144 -22.51 -12.30 7.75
C ASN A 144 -21.40 -11.51 7.06
N LEU A 145 -21.46 -10.17 7.07
CA LEU A 145 -20.53 -9.33 6.34
C LEU A 145 -19.11 -9.43 6.92
N GLU A 146 -18.16 -9.73 6.04
CA GLU A 146 -16.73 -9.92 6.30
C GLU A 146 -15.90 -8.78 5.67
N GLU A 147 -16.35 -8.24 4.54
CA GLU A 147 -15.68 -7.15 3.82
C GLU A 147 -16.66 -6.04 3.44
N LEU A 148 -16.30 -4.80 3.76
CA LEU A 148 -17.06 -3.61 3.43
C LEU A 148 -16.16 -2.59 2.73
N THR A 149 -16.55 -2.19 1.52
CA THR A 149 -15.92 -1.08 0.80
C THR A 149 -16.94 0.04 0.61
N LEU A 150 -16.57 1.24 1.08
CA LEU A 150 -17.35 2.46 0.95
C LEU A 150 -16.55 3.49 0.14
N GLY A 151 -17.04 3.85 -1.05
CA GLY A 151 -16.30 4.71 -1.97
C GLY A 151 -17.07 5.89 -2.53
N TYR A 152 -16.41 7.04 -2.73
CA TYR A 152 -16.94 8.23 -3.42
C TYR A 152 -18.33 8.66 -2.92
N VAL A 153 -18.49 8.82 -1.60
CA VAL A 153 -19.75 9.28 -1.04
C VAL A 153 -19.97 10.74 -1.44
N ARG A 154 -20.80 10.95 -2.46
CA ARG A 154 -21.30 12.28 -2.80
C ARG A 154 -22.16 12.74 -1.62
N TYR A 155 -21.88 13.93 -1.12
CA TYR A 155 -22.60 14.65 -0.07
C TYR A 155 -22.11 14.37 1.37
N ARG A 156 -21.96 15.49 2.09
CA ARG A 156 -21.31 15.71 3.40
C ARG A 156 -21.63 14.63 4.45
N TYR A 157 -20.56 14.06 5.02
CA TYR A 157 -20.50 13.22 6.23
C TYR A 157 -20.85 13.96 7.53
N GLU A 158 -21.74 14.94 7.46
CA GLU A 158 -22.12 15.71 8.63
C GLU A 158 -23.41 15.10 9.16
N ASN A 159 -23.26 14.07 10.02
CA ASN A 159 -24.19 13.59 11.06
C ASN A 159 -24.73 12.15 10.96
N GLU A 160 -24.21 11.27 10.10
CA GLU A 160 -24.61 9.85 10.14
C GLU A 160 -24.09 9.13 11.39
N ASN A 161 -24.95 8.30 12.00
CA ASN A 161 -24.59 7.51 13.18
C ASN A 161 -24.16 6.10 12.74
N TYR A 162 -22.89 5.79 13.01
CA TYR A 162 -22.25 4.49 12.72
C TYR A 162 -22.05 3.62 13.98
N GLU A 163 -22.46 4.07 15.17
CA GLU A 163 -22.18 3.38 16.44
C GLU A 163 -22.75 1.96 16.51
N HIS A 164 -23.87 1.72 15.83
CA HIS A 164 -24.58 0.45 15.85
C HIS A 164 -23.95 -0.58 14.91
N LEU A 165 -23.26 -0.16 13.85
CA LEU A 165 -22.62 -1.05 12.89
C LEU A 165 -21.62 -2.01 13.55
N ALA A 166 -20.79 -1.51 14.47
CA ALA A 166 -19.82 -2.33 15.20
C ALA A 166 -20.47 -3.46 16.00
N LYS A 167 -21.66 -3.20 16.55
CA LYS A 167 -22.38 -4.17 17.39
C LYS A 167 -22.95 -5.30 16.54
N SER A 168 -23.35 -5.00 15.31
CA SER A 168 -24.01 -5.95 14.42
C SER A 168 -23.02 -6.70 13.53
N LEU A 169 -22.04 -6.03 12.93
CA LEU A 169 -21.13 -6.60 11.93
C LEU A 169 -19.89 -7.27 12.56
N LYS A 170 -20.13 -8.24 13.44
CA LYS A 170 -19.07 -8.90 14.25
C LYS A 170 -18.08 -9.73 13.43
N LYS A 171 -18.42 -10.08 12.18
CA LYS A 171 -17.56 -10.83 11.26
C LYS A 171 -16.71 -9.93 10.37
N LEU A 172 -16.90 -8.62 10.39
CA LEU A 172 -16.16 -7.71 9.52
C LEU A 172 -14.66 -7.76 9.86
N ARG A 173 -13.83 -8.03 8.85
CA ARG A 173 -12.36 -8.08 8.95
C ARG A 173 -11.66 -7.17 7.96
N TYR A 174 -12.34 -6.74 6.91
CA TYR A 174 -11.81 -5.82 5.91
C TYR A 174 -12.69 -4.57 5.80
N LEU A 175 -12.07 -3.40 5.89
CA LEU A 175 -12.71 -2.11 5.65
C LEU A 175 -11.89 -1.31 4.63
N ARG A 176 -12.52 -0.91 3.52
CA ARG A 176 -11.96 0.06 2.59
C ARG A 176 -12.80 1.32 2.54
N LEU A 177 -12.12 2.46 2.70
CA LEU A 177 -12.69 3.80 2.61
C LEU A 177 -12.00 4.55 1.47
N THR A 178 -12.77 5.00 0.49
CA THR A 178 -12.21 5.70 -0.67
C THR A 178 -13.01 6.94 -1.05
N ASN A 179 -12.35 8.01 -1.48
CA ASN A 179 -13.02 9.24 -1.93
C ASN A 179 -12.19 9.99 -2.99
N ASN A 180 -12.31 11.33 -3.05
CA ASN A 180 -11.73 12.20 -4.07
C ASN A 180 -10.68 13.20 -3.53
N GLY A 181 -10.05 12.88 -2.39
CA GLY A 181 -8.99 13.67 -1.75
C GLY A 181 -9.47 14.93 -1.05
N LYS A 182 -10.76 15.29 -1.15
CA LYS A 182 -11.32 16.50 -0.53
C LYS A 182 -11.95 16.25 0.82
N THR A 183 -12.32 15.00 1.09
CA THR A 183 -13.12 14.61 2.25
C THR A 183 -12.25 13.95 3.32
N GLY A 184 -12.53 14.25 4.59
CA GLY A 184 -11.88 13.58 5.72
C GLY A 184 -12.43 12.17 5.95
N VAL A 185 -11.70 11.36 6.71
CA VAL A 185 -12.16 10.02 7.09
C VAL A 185 -13.34 10.11 8.08
N PRO A 186 -14.40 9.28 7.94
CA PRO A 186 -15.49 9.20 8.90
C PRO A 186 -15.03 8.60 10.24
N LYS A 187 -14.73 9.46 11.23
CA LYS A 187 -14.12 9.05 12.51
C LYS A 187 -14.96 8.03 13.29
N GLU A 188 -16.28 8.16 13.28
CA GLU A 188 -17.16 7.22 13.98
C GLU A 188 -17.09 5.81 13.37
N LEU A 189 -16.83 5.70 12.07
CA LEU A 189 -16.59 4.41 11.42
C LEU A 189 -15.26 3.79 11.86
N LEU A 190 -14.20 4.60 11.97
CA LEU A 190 -12.93 4.14 12.52
C LEU A 190 -13.06 3.71 13.99
N LYS A 191 -13.89 4.39 14.78
CA LYS A 191 -14.14 4.00 16.19
C LYS A 191 -14.98 2.73 16.28
N ALA A 192 -15.91 2.52 15.35
CA ALA A 192 -16.77 1.35 15.28
C ALA A 192 -15.96 0.07 15.01
N PHE A 193 -15.01 0.11 14.06
CA PHE A 193 -14.38 -1.10 13.53
C PHE A 193 -12.91 -1.27 13.95
N LYS A 194 -12.64 -1.39 15.26
CA LYS A 194 -11.27 -1.53 15.79
C LYS A 194 -10.67 -2.94 15.69
N THR A 195 -11.51 -3.95 15.45
CA THR A 195 -11.13 -5.38 15.44
C THR A 195 -10.92 -5.93 14.03
N ILE A 196 -10.78 -5.04 13.03
CA ILE A 196 -10.53 -5.44 11.64
C ILE A 196 -9.08 -5.87 11.47
N ASN A 197 -8.84 -6.80 10.53
CA ASN A 197 -7.50 -7.24 10.16
C ASN A 197 -6.90 -6.36 9.07
N GLU A 198 -7.73 -5.84 8.16
CA GLU A 198 -7.27 -5.02 7.05
C GLU A 198 -8.05 -3.72 6.95
N LEU A 199 -7.30 -2.60 6.93
CA LEU A 199 -7.82 -1.27 6.70
C LEU A 199 -7.14 -0.69 5.45
N TYR A 200 -7.95 -0.26 4.48
CA TYR A 200 -7.47 0.47 3.32
C TYR A 200 -8.15 1.84 3.24
N ILE A 201 -7.36 2.90 3.36
CA ILE A 201 -7.81 4.28 3.17
C ILE A 201 -7.18 4.82 1.88
N ASP A 202 -8.01 5.31 0.97
CA ASP A 202 -7.62 5.66 -0.39
C ASP A 202 -8.22 7.01 -0.80
N ASP A 203 -7.38 7.97 -1.18
CA ASP A 203 -7.76 9.31 -1.59
C ASP A 203 -8.74 10.01 -0.61
N LEU A 204 -8.39 9.98 0.67
CA LEU A 204 -9.06 10.69 1.77
C LEU A 204 -8.05 11.57 2.50
N LYS A 205 -8.52 12.68 3.08
CA LYS A 205 -7.72 13.49 4.01
C LYS A 205 -7.63 12.77 5.34
N LEU A 206 -6.41 12.52 5.80
CA LEU A 206 -6.17 12.01 7.15
C LEU A 206 -5.66 13.14 8.03
N TYR A 207 -6.15 13.16 9.26
CA TYR A 207 -5.64 14.00 10.33
C TYR A 207 -4.93 13.13 11.37
N ARG A 208 -4.08 13.75 12.19
CA ARG A 208 -3.44 13.06 13.32
C ARG A 208 -4.44 12.33 14.23
N SER A 209 -5.60 12.92 14.49
CA SER A 209 -6.65 12.29 15.30
C SER A 209 -7.17 10.98 14.71
N ASP A 210 -7.15 10.82 13.39
CA ASP A 210 -7.61 9.60 12.72
C ASP A 210 -6.58 8.50 12.91
N LEU A 211 -5.30 8.84 12.79
CA LEU A 211 -4.18 7.96 13.06
C LEU A 211 -4.11 7.58 14.54
N ASP A 212 -4.41 8.49 15.46
CA ASP A 212 -4.51 8.18 16.89
C ASP A 212 -5.57 7.10 17.15
N ILE A 213 -6.71 7.13 16.45
CA ILE A 213 -7.74 6.08 16.51
C ILE A 213 -7.21 4.77 15.92
N ILE A 214 -6.63 4.83 14.72
CA ILE A 214 -6.07 3.64 14.02
C ILE A 214 -5.00 2.98 14.89
N GLY A 215 -4.14 3.75 15.55
CA GLY A 215 -3.11 3.27 16.47
C GLY A 215 -3.63 2.53 17.71
N THR A 216 -4.95 2.49 17.93
CA THR A 216 -5.60 1.66 18.96
C THR A 216 -6.03 0.27 18.47
N TYR A 217 -5.88 -0.02 17.18
CA TYR A 217 -6.34 -1.28 16.60
C TYR A 217 -5.38 -2.39 17.01
N THR A 218 -5.95 -3.45 17.58
CA THR A 218 -5.16 -4.54 18.18
C THR A 218 -4.99 -5.73 17.25
N ASP A 219 -5.96 -5.97 16.37
CA ASP A 219 -6.01 -7.14 15.48
C ASP A 219 -5.53 -6.85 14.04
N ILE A 220 -5.15 -5.59 13.75
CA ILE A 220 -4.78 -5.16 12.41
C ILE A 220 -3.46 -5.80 11.94
N THR A 221 -3.51 -6.46 10.79
CA THR A 221 -2.36 -7.11 10.15
C THR A 221 -1.97 -6.42 8.84
N SER A 222 -2.88 -5.70 8.21
CA SER A 222 -2.66 -4.97 6.96
C SER A 222 -3.21 -3.55 7.05
N LEU A 223 -2.35 -2.55 6.86
CA LEU A 223 -2.72 -1.14 6.83
C LEU A 223 -2.23 -0.53 5.52
N LYS A 224 -3.17 -0.08 4.69
CA LYS A 224 -2.89 0.59 3.43
C LYS A 224 -3.44 2.00 3.49
N ILE A 225 -2.59 2.99 3.29
CA ILE A 225 -2.96 4.41 3.27
C ILE A 225 -2.41 5.00 1.99
N HIS A 226 -3.28 5.18 1.00
CA HIS A 226 -3.00 5.86 -0.25
C HIS A 226 -3.63 7.24 -0.20
N SER A 227 -3.08 8.12 0.64
CA SER A 227 -3.65 9.43 0.93
C SER A 227 -2.90 10.53 0.21
N SER A 228 -3.66 11.41 -0.44
CA SER A 228 -3.15 12.61 -1.09
C SER A 228 -2.66 13.68 -0.08
N ASP A 229 -2.99 13.58 1.22
CA ASP A 229 -2.73 14.62 2.23
C ASP A 229 -2.85 14.06 3.67
N ILE A 230 -1.73 13.77 4.33
CA ILE A 230 -1.67 13.30 5.74
C ILE A 230 -1.67 14.49 6.72
N GLN A 231 -1.55 15.74 6.24
CA GLN A 231 -1.64 17.01 6.99
C GLN A 231 -0.76 17.17 8.25
N ASP A 232 0.14 16.23 8.55
CA ASP A 232 1.09 16.34 9.66
C ASP A 232 2.33 15.45 9.40
N ARG A 233 3.51 16.08 9.33
CA ARG A 233 4.79 15.40 9.06
C ARG A 233 5.26 14.47 10.20
N TYR A 234 4.70 14.58 11.40
CA TYR A 234 4.95 13.69 12.55
C TYR A 234 3.86 12.63 12.73
N ALA A 235 2.96 12.48 11.75
CA ALA A 235 1.70 11.78 11.85
C ALA A 235 1.75 10.29 12.22
N LEU A 236 2.86 9.59 12.00
CA LEU A 236 2.86 8.12 12.03
C LEU A 236 3.24 7.48 13.36
N ASP A 237 3.49 8.27 14.41
CA ASP A 237 3.72 7.72 15.75
C ASP A 237 2.62 6.77 16.25
N PRO A 238 1.31 7.01 15.95
CA PRO A 238 0.28 6.05 16.28
C PRO A 238 0.43 4.71 15.57
N ILE A 239 0.97 4.70 14.33
CA ILE A 239 1.21 3.47 13.57
C ILE A 239 2.28 2.61 14.25
N ARG A 240 3.28 3.22 14.91
CA ARG A 240 4.32 2.50 15.68
C ARG A 240 3.74 1.57 16.76
N LYS A 241 2.50 1.82 17.21
CA LYS A 241 1.81 1.03 18.23
C LYS A 241 1.21 -0.28 17.69
N LEU A 242 1.09 -0.43 16.38
CA LEU A 242 0.45 -1.58 15.72
C LEU A 242 1.39 -2.79 15.66
N LYS A 243 1.65 -3.42 16.80
CA LYS A 243 2.63 -4.52 16.91
C LYS A 243 2.21 -5.82 16.19
N THR A 244 0.96 -5.91 15.74
CA THR A 244 0.40 -7.02 14.97
C THR A 244 0.57 -6.85 13.45
N LEU A 245 0.99 -5.66 13.00
CA LEU A 245 1.04 -5.30 11.58
C LEU A 245 2.08 -6.12 10.82
N GLU A 246 1.64 -6.77 9.74
CA GLU A 246 2.47 -7.56 8.83
C GLU A 246 2.68 -6.85 7.49
N ILE A 247 1.70 -6.07 7.04
CA ILE A 247 1.74 -5.31 5.79
C ILE A 247 1.44 -3.85 6.11
N LEU A 248 2.36 -2.98 5.70
CA LEU A 248 2.19 -1.53 5.70
C LEU A 248 2.39 -1.03 4.27
N ASP A 249 1.42 -0.31 3.72
CA ASP A 249 1.54 0.32 2.40
C ASP A 249 1.16 1.79 2.55
N LEU A 250 2.15 2.66 2.39
CA LEU A 250 2.01 4.10 2.53
C LEU A 250 2.32 4.76 1.20
N TYR A 251 1.29 5.26 0.55
CA TYR A 251 1.43 6.15 -0.60
C TYR A 251 0.95 7.54 -0.18
N THR A 252 1.88 8.45 0.00
CA THR A 252 1.60 9.81 0.48
C THR A 252 2.48 10.85 -0.19
N ASN A 253 1.88 12.01 -0.45
CA ASN A 253 2.61 13.19 -0.91
C ASN A 253 3.50 13.80 0.19
N ASP A 254 3.23 13.47 1.45
CA ASP A 254 4.00 13.96 2.59
C ASP A 254 5.26 13.12 2.82
N LYS A 255 6.39 13.81 3.03
CA LYS A 255 7.64 13.13 3.37
C LYS A 255 7.56 12.65 4.82
N ILE A 256 7.73 11.34 5.00
CA ILE A 256 7.89 10.72 6.31
C ILE A 256 9.39 10.74 6.65
N ASP A 257 9.73 11.19 7.84
CA ASP A 257 11.10 11.12 8.35
C ASP A 257 11.48 9.66 8.65
N ASP A 258 12.51 9.17 7.97
CA ASP A 258 13.08 7.81 8.06
C ASP A 258 12.04 6.66 8.12
N PRO A 259 11.42 6.30 6.99
CA PRO A 259 10.50 5.16 6.89
C PRO A 259 11.11 3.85 7.42
N LYS A 260 12.43 3.66 7.29
CA LYS A 260 13.10 2.44 7.77
C LYS A 260 13.10 2.36 9.29
N ALA A 261 13.18 3.48 10.01
CA ALA A 261 13.07 3.51 11.46
C ALA A 261 11.67 3.08 11.94
N LEU A 262 10.61 3.54 11.27
CA LEU A 262 9.23 3.11 11.57
C LEU A 262 9.10 1.59 11.49
N ALA A 263 9.64 0.99 10.43
CA ALA A 263 9.53 -0.44 10.24
C ALA A 263 10.26 -1.28 11.29
N LYS A 264 11.42 -0.82 11.78
CA LYS A 264 12.16 -1.52 12.84
C LYS A 264 11.37 -1.62 14.15
N GLU A 265 10.42 -0.72 14.37
CA GLU A 265 9.58 -0.71 15.57
C GLU A 265 8.33 -1.59 15.42
N LEU A 266 8.09 -2.15 14.24
CA LEU A 266 6.96 -3.03 13.92
C LEU A 266 7.44 -4.48 13.82
N PRO A 267 7.40 -5.26 14.91
CA PRO A 267 8.14 -6.51 15.03
C PRO A 267 7.65 -7.64 14.10
N LYS A 268 6.41 -7.56 13.62
CA LYS A 268 5.81 -8.55 12.71
C LYS A 268 5.77 -8.10 11.25
N LEU A 269 6.31 -6.93 10.93
CA LEU A 269 6.22 -6.36 9.60
C LEU A 269 7.03 -7.20 8.60
N LYS A 270 6.35 -7.68 7.56
CA LYS A 270 6.92 -8.49 6.48
C LYS A 270 7.07 -7.68 5.21
N VAL A 271 6.09 -6.81 4.94
CA VAL A 271 6.03 -6.00 3.73
C VAL A 271 5.82 -4.55 4.13
N PHE A 272 6.70 -3.68 3.66
CA PHE A 272 6.48 -2.24 3.71
C PHE A 272 6.67 -1.65 2.33
N ILE A 273 5.64 -1.00 1.84
CA ILE A 273 5.67 -0.22 0.60
C ILE A 273 5.58 1.24 0.99
N TYR A 274 6.51 2.05 0.51
CA TYR A 274 6.49 3.50 0.68
C TYR A 274 6.61 4.18 -0.68
N ASN A 275 5.59 4.93 -1.07
CA ASN A 275 5.50 5.65 -2.35
C ASN A 275 5.84 4.78 -3.57
N GLY A 276 5.38 3.53 -3.55
CA GLY A 276 5.60 2.54 -4.61
C GLY A 276 6.91 1.77 -4.50
N GLU A 277 7.81 2.12 -3.57
CA GLU A 277 9.05 1.39 -3.33
C GLU A 277 8.88 0.38 -2.20
N SER A 278 9.20 -0.89 -2.46
CA SER A 278 9.28 -1.89 -1.40
C SER A 278 10.51 -1.65 -0.55
N ILE A 279 10.32 -1.41 0.74
CA ILE A 279 11.39 -1.33 1.71
C ILE A 279 11.67 -2.75 2.18
N GLU A 280 12.75 -3.33 1.66
CA GLU A 280 13.23 -4.63 2.12
C GLU A 280 13.76 -4.51 3.55
N PHE A 281 13.24 -5.38 4.42
CA PHE A 281 13.79 -5.59 5.74
C PHE A 281 14.79 -6.73 5.64
N GLU A 282 16.01 -6.48 6.11
CA GLU A 282 16.85 -7.58 6.56
C GLU A 282 16.02 -8.31 7.62
N SER A 283 15.44 -9.44 7.24
CA SER A 283 14.61 -10.29 8.10
C SER A 283 15.30 -10.37 9.44
N ASN A 284 14.66 -9.89 10.52
CA ASN A 284 15.18 -9.84 11.89
C ASN A 284 16.09 -11.06 12.16
N SER A 285 17.38 -10.91 11.89
CA SER A 285 18.34 -11.96 12.08
C SER A 285 18.68 -11.90 13.55
N ASP A 286 18.33 -12.98 14.24
CA ASP A 286 18.73 -13.36 15.59
C ASP A 286 19.75 -12.39 16.24
N PRO A 287 19.40 -11.69 17.33
CA PRO A 287 20.26 -10.70 17.99
C PRO A 287 21.61 -11.24 18.52
N ASN A 288 21.92 -12.52 18.30
CA ASN A 288 23.20 -13.14 18.64
C ASN A 288 24.20 -13.34 17.48
N GLN A 289 23.95 -12.86 16.26
CA GLN A 289 24.94 -12.94 15.17
C GLN A 289 25.77 -11.65 15.00
N LYS A 290 27.04 -11.72 15.41
CA LYS A 290 28.05 -10.65 15.26
C LYS A 290 28.30 -10.34 13.77
N ILE A 291 28.21 -9.07 13.38
CA ILE A 291 28.63 -8.59 12.05
C ILE A 291 30.12 -8.24 12.11
N SER A 292 30.87 -8.73 11.13
CA SER A 292 32.29 -8.46 10.98
C SER A 292 32.58 -6.98 10.72
N THR A 293 33.51 -6.42 11.49
CA THR A 293 34.00 -5.05 11.35
C THR A 293 35.47 -4.99 10.89
N ASN A 294 36.15 -6.12 10.80
CA ASN A 294 37.56 -6.24 10.45
C ASN A 294 37.80 -6.83 9.05
N GLY A 295 36.73 -7.09 8.28
CA GLY A 295 36.78 -7.68 6.95
C GLY A 295 36.97 -9.19 6.93
N ARG A 296 36.98 -9.87 8.09
CA ARG A 296 37.03 -11.33 8.18
C ARG A 296 35.65 -11.93 8.48
N CYS A 297 35.42 -13.18 8.15
CA CYS A 297 34.16 -13.86 8.45
C CYS A 297 34.40 -15.32 8.79
N GLY A 298 33.45 -15.91 9.51
CA GLY A 298 33.55 -17.28 9.99
C GLY A 298 33.11 -17.40 11.45
N PRO A 299 33.31 -18.58 12.07
CA PRO A 299 32.82 -18.86 13.43
C PRO A 299 33.31 -17.87 14.50
N GLN A 300 34.46 -17.23 14.30
CA GLN A 300 35.09 -16.30 15.25
C GLN A 300 34.80 -14.81 14.93
N ASP A 301 34.68 -14.48 13.64
CA ASP A 301 34.56 -13.11 13.15
C ASP A 301 33.12 -12.71 12.78
N GLY A 302 32.22 -13.70 12.67
CA GLY A 302 30.81 -13.48 12.39
C GLY A 302 30.49 -13.33 10.90
N LYS A 303 29.35 -12.71 10.60
CA LYS A 303 28.84 -12.54 9.24
C LYS A 303 29.47 -11.36 8.51
N CYS A 304 29.57 -11.45 7.18
CA CYS A 304 29.97 -10.30 6.38
C CYS A 304 28.90 -9.20 6.36
N PRO A 305 29.30 -7.92 6.19
CA PRO A 305 28.37 -6.82 5.98
C PRO A 305 27.46 -7.05 4.76
N THR A 306 26.29 -6.41 4.75
CA THR A 306 25.29 -6.51 3.68
C THR A 306 25.91 -6.31 2.30
N GLY A 307 25.60 -7.22 1.37
CA GLY A 307 26.12 -7.20 0.00
C GLY A 307 27.53 -7.79 -0.19
N GLN A 308 28.13 -8.37 0.86
CA GLN A 308 29.41 -9.09 0.79
C GLN A 308 29.24 -10.58 1.08
N CYS A 309 29.98 -11.40 0.36
CA CYS A 309 30.10 -12.83 0.55
C CYS A 309 31.31 -13.17 1.42
N CYS A 310 31.18 -14.23 2.20
CA CYS A 310 32.24 -14.81 2.99
C CYS A 310 32.98 -15.84 2.15
N SER A 311 34.18 -15.50 1.67
CA SER A 311 35.00 -16.43 0.90
C SER A 311 35.35 -17.70 1.71
N LYS A 312 35.76 -18.77 1.02
CA LYS A 312 36.32 -19.97 1.67
C LYS A 312 37.52 -19.72 2.59
N TYR A 313 38.16 -18.55 2.47
CA TYR A 313 39.32 -18.16 3.27
C TYR A 313 38.96 -17.25 4.46
N GLY A 314 37.67 -17.07 4.74
CA GLY A 314 37.21 -16.26 5.88
C GLY A 314 37.40 -14.75 5.67
N TRP A 315 37.27 -14.29 4.43
CA TRP A 315 37.32 -12.86 4.07
C TRP A 315 36.02 -12.41 3.45
N CYS A 316 35.59 -11.21 3.81
CA CYS A 316 34.42 -10.55 3.25
C CYS A 316 34.77 -9.79 1.97
N GLY A 317 33.96 -9.98 0.93
CA GLY A 317 34.08 -9.23 -0.32
C GLY A 317 32.95 -9.53 -1.28
N ASN A 318 32.88 -8.79 -2.38
CA ASN A 318 31.78 -8.84 -3.34
C ASN A 318 32.22 -9.31 -4.74
N THR A 319 33.42 -9.89 -4.86
CA THR A 319 33.93 -10.43 -6.14
C THR A 319 33.63 -11.92 -6.25
N GLU A 320 33.74 -12.47 -7.46
CA GLU A 320 33.59 -13.91 -7.71
C GLU A 320 34.49 -14.77 -6.80
N LYS A 321 35.69 -14.30 -6.45
CA LYS A 321 36.59 -14.98 -5.49
C LYS A 321 36.00 -15.11 -4.07
N HIS A 322 35.03 -14.26 -3.73
CA HIS A 322 34.35 -14.26 -2.43
C HIS A 322 32.98 -14.93 -2.51
N CYS A 323 32.26 -14.73 -3.62
CA CYS A 323 30.88 -15.17 -3.79
C CYS A 323 30.71 -16.49 -4.55
N GLY A 324 31.75 -16.96 -5.23
CA GLY A 324 31.75 -18.19 -6.02
C GLY A 324 32.11 -19.44 -5.21
N ASP A 325 32.78 -20.40 -5.86
CA ASP A 325 33.01 -21.74 -5.29
C ASP A 325 33.75 -21.72 -3.95
N GLY A 326 33.08 -22.26 -2.93
CA GLY A 326 33.55 -22.34 -1.55
C GLY A 326 33.11 -21.18 -0.66
N CYS A 327 32.24 -20.29 -1.13
CA CYS A 327 31.62 -19.29 -0.27
C CYS A 327 30.91 -19.94 0.94
N GLN A 328 31.11 -19.37 2.12
CA GLN A 328 30.59 -19.86 3.39
C GLN A 328 29.17 -19.28 3.64
N GLY A 329 28.15 -20.03 3.22
CA GLY A 329 26.74 -19.62 3.28
C GLY A 329 26.19 -19.34 4.68
N GLU A 330 26.80 -19.92 5.71
CA GLU A 330 26.42 -19.66 7.11
C GLU A 330 26.79 -18.24 7.56
N PHE A 331 27.78 -17.63 6.90
CA PHE A 331 28.32 -16.31 7.23
C PHE A 331 27.95 -15.20 6.22
N SER A 332 27.23 -15.54 5.14
CA SER A 332 26.77 -14.61 4.08
C SER A 332 25.87 -15.29 3.06
N GLN A 333 25.17 -14.55 2.19
CA GLN A 333 24.51 -15.15 1.01
C GLN A 333 25.53 -15.43 -0.11
N CYS A 334 25.66 -16.68 -0.51
CA CYS A 334 26.54 -17.10 -1.62
C CYS A 334 25.76 -17.05 -2.95
N ASN A 335 26.43 -16.67 -4.04
CA ASN A 335 25.86 -16.46 -5.39
C ASN A 335 24.86 -15.30 -5.51
N ASN A 336 25.33 -14.06 -5.30
CA ASN A 336 24.56 -12.89 -5.75
C ASN A 336 24.71 -12.73 -7.28
N SER A 337 23.85 -13.42 -8.03
CA SER A 337 23.89 -13.55 -9.49
C SER A 337 23.38 -12.32 -10.24
N SER A 338 23.62 -11.11 -9.75
CA SER A 338 23.25 -9.87 -10.44
C SER A 338 24.46 -8.95 -10.55
N MET A 339 25.38 -9.28 -11.47
CA MET A 339 26.33 -8.33 -12.09
C MET A 339 27.12 -9.03 -13.21
N THR A 340 26.50 -9.22 -14.36
CA THR A 340 27.22 -9.49 -15.60
C THR A 340 27.60 -8.14 -16.22
N SER A 341 28.87 -7.72 -16.05
CA SER A 341 29.42 -6.57 -16.78
C SER A 341 29.70 -6.97 -18.23
N THR A 342 28.80 -6.61 -19.14
CA THR A 342 29.10 -6.64 -20.58
C THR A 342 29.87 -5.37 -20.93
N THR A 343 31.15 -5.52 -21.25
CA THR A 343 31.99 -4.44 -21.77
C THR A 343 31.56 -4.15 -23.21
N VAL A 344 30.92 -3.00 -23.46
CA VAL A 344 30.69 -2.50 -24.82
C VAL A 344 31.59 -1.29 -25.05
N THR A 345 32.57 -1.46 -25.93
CA THR A 345 33.40 -0.39 -26.48
C THR A 345 32.57 0.41 -27.48
N ILE A 346 32.31 1.69 -27.24
CA ILE A 346 31.77 2.60 -28.25
C ILE A 346 32.61 3.87 -28.35
N THR A 347 33.10 4.06 -29.57
CA THR A 347 33.94 5.12 -30.09
C THR A 347 33.28 6.50 -29.96
N THR A 348 34.09 7.49 -29.60
CA THR A 348 33.74 8.90 -29.42
C THR A 348 33.36 9.59 -30.72
N THR A 349 32.20 10.25 -30.73
CA THR A 349 31.93 11.44 -31.55
C THR A 349 31.27 12.52 -30.70
N THR A 350 31.95 13.66 -30.64
CA THR A 350 31.62 14.89 -29.92
C THR A 350 30.43 15.62 -30.54
N THR A 351 29.42 15.94 -29.72
CA THR A 351 28.56 17.12 -29.88
C THR A 351 28.00 17.54 -28.52
N THR A 352 27.93 18.84 -28.31
CA THR A 352 27.84 19.57 -27.04
C THR A 352 26.41 20.02 -26.67
N ILE A 353 26.12 19.99 -25.35
CA ILE A 353 25.22 20.83 -24.52
C ILE A 353 23.98 20.17 -23.86
N SER A 354 24.03 20.25 -22.51
CA SER A 354 22.97 20.37 -21.48
C SER A 354 22.60 19.16 -20.60
N SER A 355 23.40 19.02 -19.54
CA SER A 355 23.06 18.65 -18.14
C SER A 355 22.22 17.39 -17.90
N GLN A 356 22.84 16.24 -18.13
CA GLN A 356 22.51 15.02 -17.40
C GLN A 356 23.54 14.85 -16.27
N GLU A 357 23.06 14.83 -15.03
CA GLU A 357 23.90 14.84 -13.82
C GLU A 357 24.71 13.54 -13.71
N THR A 358 26.00 13.59 -13.97
CA THR A 358 26.89 12.43 -13.88
C THR A 358 27.16 12.08 -12.41
N ILE A 359 26.93 10.82 -12.04
CA ILE A 359 27.30 10.27 -10.73
C ILE A 359 28.79 9.95 -10.73
N SER A 360 29.52 10.47 -9.75
CA SER A 360 30.94 10.24 -9.58
C SER A 360 31.26 8.79 -9.22
N SER A 361 32.21 8.20 -9.95
CA SER A 361 32.74 6.86 -9.75
C SER A 361 34.15 6.85 -9.14
N ASN A 362 34.81 8.01 -9.02
CA ASN A 362 36.18 8.15 -8.52
C ASN A 362 36.24 8.63 -7.04
N GLY A 363 35.08 8.83 -6.41
CA GLY A 363 34.97 9.29 -5.02
C GLY A 363 35.11 10.81 -4.83
N LYS A 364 35.29 11.59 -5.90
CA LYS A 364 35.29 13.06 -5.89
C LYS A 364 33.91 13.62 -6.26
N CYS A 365 33.65 14.87 -5.94
CA CYS A 365 32.38 15.52 -6.28
C CYS A 365 32.56 17.02 -6.44
N GLY A 366 31.65 17.64 -7.17
CA GLY A 366 31.68 19.07 -7.46
C GLY A 366 31.41 19.36 -8.93
N PRO A 367 31.55 20.62 -9.37
CA PRO A 367 31.18 21.05 -10.72
C PRO A 367 31.86 20.29 -11.86
N GLN A 368 33.04 19.71 -11.60
CA GLN A 368 33.84 18.96 -12.59
C GLN A 368 33.74 17.43 -12.45
N ASP A 369 33.38 16.93 -11.26
CA ASP A 369 33.39 15.50 -10.93
C ASP A 369 31.97 14.92 -10.76
N GLY A 370 30.94 15.77 -10.74
CA GLY A 370 29.54 15.35 -10.64
C GLY A 370 29.08 15.07 -9.20
N LYS A 371 27.95 14.36 -9.08
CA LYS A 371 27.29 14.09 -7.79
C LYS A 371 27.88 12.86 -7.10
N CYS A 372 27.92 12.86 -5.78
CA CYS A 372 28.23 11.67 -5.01
C CYS A 372 27.18 10.57 -5.19
N PRO A 373 27.58 9.28 -5.06
CA PRO A 373 26.65 8.16 -5.03
C PRO A 373 25.56 8.35 -3.96
N ALA A 374 24.38 7.76 -4.21
CA ALA A 374 23.20 7.94 -3.37
C ALA A 374 23.49 7.74 -1.87
N GLY A 375 23.03 8.71 -1.06
CA GLY A 375 23.23 8.71 0.39
C GLY A 375 24.64 9.07 0.86
N GLN A 376 25.49 9.64 0.00
CA GLN A 376 26.77 10.23 0.38
C GLN A 376 26.75 11.76 0.24
N CYS A 377 27.46 12.42 1.15
CA CYS A 377 27.64 13.86 1.18
C CYS A 377 28.84 14.27 0.34
N CYS A 378 28.74 15.42 -0.33
CA CYS A 378 29.87 16.03 -0.99
C CYS A 378 30.52 17.02 -0.03
N SER A 379 31.72 16.70 0.48
CA SER A 379 32.43 17.60 1.39
C SER A 379 32.79 18.92 0.73
N LYS A 380 33.10 19.95 1.54
CA LYS A 380 33.63 21.23 1.04
C LYS A 380 34.94 21.13 0.24
N TYR A 381 35.61 19.97 0.31
CA TYR A 381 36.86 19.69 -0.40
C TYR A 381 36.65 18.83 -1.66
N GLY A 382 35.40 18.60 -2.07
CA GLY A 382 35.08 17.86 -3.29
C GLY A 382 35.28 16.36 -3.19
N TRP A 383 34.99 15.78 -2.02
CA TRP A 383 35.07 14.34 -1.78
C TRP A 383 33.75 13.77 -1.27
N CYS A 384 33.42 12.56 -1.72
CA CYS A 384 32.25 11.82 -1.29
C CYS A 384 32.51 11.02 -0.02
N GLY A 385 31.55 11.05 0.91
CA GLY A 385 31.59 10.22 2.10
C GLY A 385 30.37 10.40 2.99
N LYS A 386 30.27 9.60 4.05
CA LYS A 386 29.10 9.57 4.95
C LYS A 386 29.37 10.10 6.36
N SER A 387 30.63 10.35 6.72
CA SER A 387 30.97 10.85 8.07
C SER A 387 30.80 12.36 8.17
N GLU A 388 30.78 12.89 9.39
CA GLU A 388 30.70 14.33 9.70
C GLU A 388 31.71 15.19 8.92
N LYS A 389 32.92 14.68 8.66
CA LYS A 389 33.92 15.36 7.81
C LYS A 389 33.42 15.67 6.38
N TYR A 390 32.47 14.89 5.86
CA TYR A 390 31.88 15.05 4.54
C TYR A 390 30.51 15.70 4.57
N CYS A 391 29.71 15.39 5.59
CA CYS A 391 28.33 15.84 5.74
C CYS A 391 28.16 17.08 6.62
N GLY A 392 29.23 17.53 7.29
CA GLY A 392 29.22 18.67 8.19
C GLY A 392 29.27 20.02 7.47
N ALA A 393 29.69 21.05 8.21
CA ALA A 393 29.70 22.43 7.72
C ALA A 393 30.50 22.59 6.39
N GLY A 394 29.86 23.17 5.39
CA GLY A 394 30.38 23.33 4.03
C GLY A 394 30.10 22.17 3.06
N CYS A 395 29.24 21.22 3.42
CA CYS A 395 28.76 20.20 2.48
C CYS A 395 28.11 20.84 1.24
N GLN A 396 28.51 20.41 0.04
CA GLN A 396 28.05 20.94 -1.24
C GLN A 396 26.75 20.22 -1.66
N SER A 397 25.60 20.81 -1.35
CA SER A 397 24.27 20.22 -1.55
C SER A 397 23.92 19.92 -3.00
N ASP A 398 24.48 20.70 -3.93
CA ASP A 398 24.27 20.49 -5.36
C ASP A 398 24.97 19.22 -5.87
N PHE A 399 25.91 18.68 -5.08
CA PHE A 399 26.75 17.54 -5.46
C PHE A 399 26.69 16.38 -4.46
N GLY A 400 25.86 16.44 -3.40
CA GLY A 400 25.71 15.34 -2.45
C GLY A 400 24.60 15.56 -1.41
N PHE A 401 24.29 14.52 -0.63
CA PHE A 401 23.18 14.51 0.33
C PHE A 401 23.54 15.21 1.65
N CYS A 402 23.52 16.54 1.66
CA CYS A 402 23.83 17.35 2.83
C CYS A 402 22.64 17.44 3.81
N ASN A 403 22.35 16.35 4.52
CA ASN A 403 21.36 16.36 5.60
C ASN A 403 21.94 15.74 6.87
N TYR A 404 22.66 16.55 7.63
CA TYR A 404 23.06 16.24 9.00
C TYR A 404 22.29 17.17 9.94
N THR A 405 21.37 16.62 10.72
CA THR A 405 20.68 17.34 11.79
C THR A 405 21.73 17.73 12.84
N LEU A 406 22.08 19.01 12.85
CA LEU A 406 22.96 19.57 13.89
C LEU A 406 22.31 19.33 15.25
N LYS A 407 23.03 18.67 16.17
CA LYS A 407 22.61 18.44 17.55
C LYS A 407 22.12 19.75 18.16
N ILE A 408 20.96 19.73 18.84
CA ILE A 408 20.50 20.92 19.57
C ILE A 408 21.38 21.09 20.81
N SER A 409 21.99 22.26 20.92
CA SER A 409 22.83 22.64 22.05
C SER A 409 22.03 22.68 23.34
N THR A 410 22.52 21.94 24.34
CA THR A 410 21.97 21.92 25.70
C THR A 410 22.84 22.67 26.70
N ASN A 411 24.06 23.09 26.30
CA ASN A 411 25.04 23.77 27.16
C ASN A 411 25.15 25.28 26.88
N GLY A 412 24.34 25.81 25.97
CA GLY A 412 24.32 27.23 25.58
C GLY A 412 25.40 27.63 24.58
N LYS A 413 26.27 26.72 24.15
CA LYS A 413 27.27 26.95 23.09
C LYS A 413 26.76 26.49 21.74
N CYS A 414 27.23 27.06 20.66
CA CYS A 414 26.82 26.70 19.31
C CYS A 414 27.98 26.81 18.33
N GLY A 415 27.83 26.13 17.21
CA GLY A 415 28.86 26.08 16.17
C GLY A 415 29.18 24.64 15.76
N PRO A 416 30.20 24.44 14.92
CA PRO A 416 30.50 23.14 14.31
C PRO A 416 30.69 21.98 15.29
N LYS A 417 31.12 22.26 16.53
CA LYS A 417 31.34 21.25 17.58
C LYS A 417 30.17 21.06 18.53
N ASP A 418 29.42 22.13 18.80
CA ASP A 418 28.39 22.18 19.85
C ASP A 418 26.96 22.10 19.27
N GLY A 419 26.81 22.25 17.95
CA GLY A 419 25.55 22.13 17.23
C GLY A 419 24.73 23.41 17.19
N LYS A 420 23.42 23.29 16.89
CA LYS A 420 22.50 24.41 16.67
C LYS A 420 21.85 24.87 17.99
N CYS A 421 21.62 26.18 18.12
CA CYS A 421 20.86 26.75 19.23
C CYS A 421 19.38 26.29 19.25
N PRO A 422 18.76 26.19 20.44
CA PRO A 422 17.33 25.95 20.56
C PRO A 422 16.49 26.94 19.74
N ALA A 423 15.30 26.51 19.32
CA ALA A 423 14.42 27.31 18.47
C ALA A 423 14.19 28.72 19.04
N GLY A 424 14.31 29.74 18.18
CA GLY A 424 14.17 31.15 18.56
C GLY A 424 15.44 31.78 19.15
N LYS A 425 16.59 31.09 19.11
CA LYS A 425 17.89 31.63 19.53
C LYS A 425 18.89 31.66 18.38
N CYS A 426 19.66 32.73 18.36
CA CYS A 426 20.74 33.01 17.42
C CYS A 426 22.07 32.46 17.93
N CYS A 427 22.95 32.05 17.03
CA CYS A 427 24.31 31.64 17.36
C CYS A 427 25.26 32.80 17.11
N SER A 428 25.80 33.42 18.17
CA SER A 428 26.70 34.57 18.03
C SER A 428 28.00 34.18 17.31
N LYS A 429 28.74 35.19 16.82
CA LYS A 429 30.09 34.99 16.25
C LYS A 429 31.09 34.33 17.22
N HIS A 430 30.76 34.31 18.51
CA HIS A 430 31.57 33.72 19.58
C HIS A 430 31.11 32.31 19.96
N GLY A 431 30.12 31.74 19.26
CA GLY A 431 29.63 30.38 19.49
C GLY A 431 28.75 30.26 20.73
N TRP A 432 27.92 31.26 21.00
CA TRP A 432 26.96 31.25 22.11
C TRP A 432 25.53 31.47 21.64
N CYS A 433 24.59 30.77 22.28
CA CYS A 433 23.17 30.88 21.99
C CYS A 433 22.51 32.02 22.77
N GLY A 434 21.88 32.95 22.05
CA GLY A 434 21.15 34.06 22.67
C GLY A 434 20.15 34.70 21.71
N ASN A 435 19.35 35.61 22.22
CA ASN A 435 18.29 36.30 21.47
C ASN A 435 18.48 37.83 21.47
N THR A 436 19.62 38.33 21.93
CA THR A 436 19.94 39.76 21.89
C THR A 436 20.49 40.15 20.52
N SER A 437 20.46 41.45 20.21
CA SER A 437 21.06 42.02 19.00
C SER A 437 22.54 41.63 18.82
N GLU A 438 23.29 41.45 19.90
CA GLU A 438 24.69 40.99 19.86
C GLU A 438 24.83 39.53 19.37
N HIS A 439 23.81 38.70 19.59
CA HIS A 439 23.80 37.30 19.15
C HIS A 439 23.22 37.15 17.74
N CYS A 440 22.22 37.96 17.39
CA CYS A 440 21.43 37.79 16.18
C CYS A 440 21.90 38.61 14.98
N LYS A 441 22.68 39.67 15.21
CA LYS A 441 23.14 40.58 14.15
C LYS A 441 24.57 40.24 13.69
N ASN A 442 25.40 41.25 13.44
CA ASN A 442 26.72 41.14 12.80
C ASN A 442 27.58 39.97 13.32
N GLY A 443 27.75 38.97 12.46
CA GLY A 443 28.56 37.77 12.72
C GLY A 443 27.78 36.58 13.29
N CYS A 444 26.45 36.64 13.31
CA CYS A 444 25.63 35.47 13.65
C CYS A 444 25.87 34.32 12.66
N GLN A 445 26.06 33.11 13.20
CA GLN A 445 26.33 31.90 12.44
C GLN A 445 25.01 31.24 12.04
N SER A 446 24.49 31.56 10.86
CA SER A 446 23.16 31.15 10.37
C SER A 446 22.98 29.64 10.22
N GLU A 447 24.07 28.89 10.08
CA GLU A 447 24.05 27.42 10.09
C GLU A 447 23.70 26.84 11.47
N PHE A 448 23.92 27.61 12.56
CA PHE A 448 23.79 27.14 13.93
C PHE A 448 22.78 27.94 14.78
N GLY A 449 22.05 28.91 14.21
CA GLY A 449 21.03 29.69 14.94
C GLY A 449 20.19 30.60 14.05
N ASP A 450 19.10 31.12 14.60
CA ASP A 450 18.07 31.86 13.84
C ASP A 450 18.45 33.35 13.67
N CYS A 451 19.48 33.65 12.85
CA CYS A 451 20.03 34.99 12.63
C CYS A 451 19.03 35.98 11.98
N GLN A 452 19.20 37.29 12.25
CA GLN A 452 18.31 38.37 11.80
C GLN A 452 18.96 39.37 10.85
#